data_AF-A0A3A8J2B9-F1
#
_entry.id   AF-A0A3A8J2B9-F1
#
_cell.length_a   1.000
_cell.length_b   1.000
_cell.length_c   1.000
_cell.angle_alpha   90.00
_cell.angle_beta   90.00
_cell.angle_gamma   90.00
#
_symmetry.space_group_name_H-M   'P 1'
#
loop_
_entity.id
_entity.type
_entity.pdbx_description
1 polymer ?
#
loop_
_entity_poly.entity_id
_entity_poly.type
_entity_poly.pdbx_seq_one_letter_code
_entity_poly.pdbx_strand_id
1 'polypeptide(L)'
;MNRKLGAAVFMMAACTFGPMTAAAQEDSEAEATIDVTGSGETSTHECKPGSTVEITGASNNVTLTGECKSVTVNGSSNVVKVEATRAIDVTGMSNSVTWKRVIGKSKPKVSHTGMGNKIAQAK
;
A
#
# COMPACT_ATOMS: atom_id res chain seq x y z
N MET A 1 15.83 34.42 -11.09
CA MET A 1 14.95 33.24 -11.27
C MET A 1 14.62 32.73 -9.86
N ASN A 2 13.92 33.51 -9.04
CA ASN A 2 12.46 33.68 -8.96
C ASN A 2 11.83 32.33 -8.58
N ARG A 3 11.21 32.16 -7.41
CA ARG A 3 10.06 32.94 -6.92
C ARG A 3 10.08 33.14 -5.39
N LYS A 4 9.87 34.40 -4.99
CA LYS A 4 9.50 34.87 -3.66
C LYS A 4 8.15 34.27 -3.24
N LEU A 5 7.94 34.03 -1.95
CA LEU A 5 6.66 34.30 -1.28
C LEU A 5 6.96 34.71 0.17
N GLY A 6 6.77 35.99 0.47
CA GLY A 6 6.57 36.47 1.82
C GLY A 6 5.09 36.74 2.03
N ALA A 7 4.62 36.65 3.27
CA ALA A 7 3.68 37.58 3.90
C ALA A 7 3.27 37.01 5.27
N ALA A 8 3.81 37.60 6.32
CA ALA A 8 3.12 37.66 7.59
C ALA A 8 2.00 38.71 7.47
N VAL A 9 0.76 38.38 7.84
CA VAL A 9 -0.27 39.37 8.12
C VAL A 9 -1.08 38.92 9.34
N PHE A 10 -0.90 39.70 10.41
CA PHE A 10 -1.81 39.88 11.54
C PHE A 10 -3.23 40.23 11.05
N MET A 11 -4.27 39.58 11.55
CA MET A 11 -5.55 40.26 11.86
C MET A 11 -6.47 39.38 12.69
N MET A 12 -6.78 39.85 13.90
CA MET A 12 -7.99 39.48 14.64
C MET A 12 -9.21 39.90 13.81
N ALA A 13 -10.09 38.94 13.51
CA ALA A 13 -11.46 39.20 13.11
C ALA A 13 -12.34 38.07 13.67
N ALA A 14 -13.16 38.41 14.66
CA ALA A 14 -14.21 37.55 15.17
C ALA A 14 -15.30 37.41 14.11
N CYS A 15 -15.47 36.21 13.57
CA CYS A 15 -16.69 35.77 12.89
C CYS A 15 -16.95 34.32 13.28
N THR A 16 -18.06 34.13 13.97
CA THR A 16 -18.63 32.85 14.37
C THR A 16 -19.04 32.07 13.10
N PHE A 17 -18.12 31.24 12.61
CA PHE A 17 -18.40 30.22 11.59
C PHE A 17 -18.35 28.86 12.29
N GLY A 18 -19.38 28.05 12.05
CA GLY A 18 -19.72 26.84 12.79
C GLY A 18 -18.61 25.79 12.85
N PRO A 19 -18.85 24.67 13.57
CA PRO A 19 -17.87 23.61 13.66
C PRO A 19 -17.77 22.92 12.30
N MET A 20 -16.94 23.45 11.40
CA MET A 20 -16.26 22.59 10.45
C MET A 20 -15.32 21.74 11.28
N THR A 21 -15.83 20.57 11.66
CA THR A 21 -15.01 19.40 11.93
C THR A 21 -14.32 19.06 10.60
N ALA A 22 -13.32 19.86 10.25
CA ALA A 22 -12.29 19.43 9.33
C ALA A 22 -11.59 18.31 10.09
N ALA A 23 -11.89 17.07 9.69
CA ALA A 23 -11.00 15.97 9.97
C ALA A 23 -9.63 16.40 9.41
N ALA A 24 -8.80 16.97 10.29
CA ALA A 24 -7.38 16.96 10.12
C ALA A 24 -7.05 15.47 10.08
N GLN A 25 -7.05 14.91 8.88
CA GLN A 25 -6.47 13.61 8.65
C GLN A 25 -5.00 13.83 8.94
N GLU A 26 -4.61 13.49 10.15
CA GLU A 26 -3.23 13.23 10.50
C GLU A 26 -2.77 12.15 9.50
N ASP A 27 -2.20 12.57 8.38
CA ASP A 27 -1.24 11.77 7.65
C ASP A 27 0.00 11.70 8.53
N SER A 28 -0.16 10.96 9.63
CA SER A 28 0.91 10.30 10.33
C SER A 28 1.66 9.51 9.27
N GLU A 29 2.92 9.86 9.06
CA GLU A 29 3.95 8.99 8.47
C GLU A 29 4.16 7.79 9.40
N ALA A 30 3.09 7.05 9.69
CA ALA A 30 3.13 5.79 10.38
C ALA A 30 3.47 4.75 9.31
N GLU A 31 4.64 4.15 9.41
CA GLU A 31 4.97 2.93 8.69
C GLU A 31 3.93 1.85 9.10
N ALA A 32 2.80 1.81 8.38
CA ALA A 32 1.71 0.90 8.69
C ALA A 32 2.08 -0.49 8.19
N THR A 33 2.25 -1.42 9.12
CA THR A 33 2.41 -2.85 8.79
C THR A 33 1.02 -3.48 8.72
N ILE A 34 0.72 -4.14 7.61
CA ILE A 34 -0.55 -4.81 7.37
C ILE A 34 -0.28 -6.31 7.34
N ASP A 35 -0.76 -7.01 8.37
CA ASP A 35 -0.68 -8.46 8.47
C ASP A 35 -2.02 -9.09 8.13
N VAL A 36 -2.03 -9.96 7.13
CA VAL A 36 -3.23 -10.71 6.71
C VAL A 36 -2.98 -12.18 6.97
N THR A 37 -3.62 -12.71 8.00
CA THR A 37 -3.55 -14.13 8.36
C THR A 37 -4.92 -14.78 8.20
N GLY A 38 -5.00 -15.88 7.45
CA GLY A 38 -6.28 -16.58 7.26
C GLY A 38 -6.23 -17.68 6.22
N SER A 39 -7.39 -18.30 5.96
CA SER A 39 -7.52 -19.27 4.87
C SER A 39 -8.86 -19.12 4.15
N GLY A 40 -8.81 -18.89 2.84
CA GLY A 40 -10.02 -18.67 2.03
C GLY A 40 -10.69 -17.32 2.25
N GLU A 41 -10.00 -16.35 2.87
CA GLU A 41 -10.57 -15.05 3.18
C GLU A 41 -10.34 -14.03 2.06
N THR A 42 -11.23 -13.03 1.97
CA THR A 42 -11.08 -11.91 1.05
C THR A 42 -10.91 -10.62 1.84
N SER A 43 -9.76 -9.98 1.68
CA SER A 43 -9.40 -8.78 2.44
C SER A 43 -8.99 -7.65 1.51
N THR A 44 -9.36 -6.43 1.86
CA THR A 44 -8.95 -5.22 1.13
C THR A 44 -8.30 -4.26 2.11
N HIS A 45 -7.07 -3.83 1.79
CA HIS A 45 -6.31 -2.92 2.63
C HIS A 45 -5.71 -1.79 1.81
N GLU A 46 -5.73 -0.59 2.38
CA GLU A 46 -5.15 0.60 1.77
C GLU A 46 -3.71 0.79 2.29
N CYS A 47 -2.75 0.77 1.38
CA CYS A 47 -1.35 1.03 1.69
C CYS A 47 -1.04 2.53 1.59
N LYS A 48 -0.35 3.03 2.61
CA LYS A 48 0.25 4.37 2.62
C LYS A 48 1.73 4.30 2.25
N PRO A 49 2.35 5.42 1.81
CA PRO A 49 3.78 5.47 1.54
C PRO A 49 4.58 5.00 2.75
N GLY A 50 5.33 3.91 2.60
CA GLY A 50 6.08 3.30 3.70
C GLY A 50 5.47 2.02 4.25
N SER A 51 4.20 1.72 3.95
CA SER A 51 3.51 0.54 4.44
C SER A 51 4.10 -0.76 3.90
N THR A 52 4.23 -1.75 4.78
CA THR A 52 4.68 -3.09 4.46
C THR A 52 3.54 -4.06 4.68
N VAL A 53 3.34 -5.00 3.75
CA VAL A 53 2.24 -5.97 3.83
C VAL A 53 2.81 -7.36 3.93
N GLU A 54 2.33 -8.14 4.89
CA GLU A 54 2.64 -9.56 5.04
C GLU A 54 1.34 -10.37 5.00
N ILE A 55 1.27 -11.31 4.07
CA ILE A 55 0.10 -12.17 3.86
C ILE A 55 0.53 -13.59 4.18
N THR A 56 -0.04 -14.20 5.22
CA THR A 56 0.27 -15.56 5.63
C THR A 56 -0.98 -16.43 5.60
N GLY A 57 -0.94 -17.55 4.86
CA GLY A 57 -2.03 -18.52 4.85
C GLY A 57 -2.26 -19.18 3.50
N ALA A 58 -3.49 -19.62 3.25
CA ALA A 58 -3.82 -20.33 2.01
C ALA A 58 -5.14 -19.90 1.36
N SER A 59 -5.17 -19.86 0.03
CA SER A 59 -6.36 -19.53 -0.76
C SER A 59 -6.98 -18.16 -0.44
N ASN A 60 -6.18 -17.20 0.07
CA ASN A 60 -6.67 -15.87 0.40
C ASN A 60 -6.70 -14.98 -0.85
N ASN A 61 -7.68 -14.07 -0.92
CA ASN A 61 -7.80 -13.03 -1.93
C ASN A 61 -7.55 -11.65 -1.30
N VAL A 62 -6.36 -11.10 -1.50
CA VAL A 62 -5.97 -9.81 -0.90
C VAL A 62 -5.89 -8.74 -1.98
N THR A 63 -6.58 -7.62 -1.75
CA THR A 63 -6.50 -6.43 -2.61
C THR A 63 -5.84 -5.30 -1.84
N LEU A 64 -4.72 -4.81 -2.37
CA LEU A 64 -3.93 -3.72 -1.82
C LEU A 64 -4.04 -2.50 -2.73
N THR A 65 -4.62 -1.42 -2.23
CA THR A 65 -4.77 -0.13 -2.93
C THR A 65 -3.73 0.87 -2.43
N GLY A 66 -3.40 1.89 -3.24
CA GLY A 66 -2.38 2.88 -2.87
C GLY A 66 -0.93 2.40 -3.07
N GLU A 67 -0.02 2.87 -2.20
CA GLU A 67 1.43 2.74 -2.38
C GLU A 67 2.10 1.86 -1.31
N CYS A 68 2.22 0.55 -1.55
CA CYS A 68 2.89 -0.38 -0.62
C CYS A 68 4.42 -0.45 -0.84
N LYS A 69 5.24 -0.16 0.18
CA LYS A 69 6.70 -0.26 0.11
C LYS A 69 7.18 -1.67 -0.22
N SER A 70 6.65 -2.68 0.45
CA SER A 70 6.95 -4.10 0.19
C SER A 70 5.73 -4.98 0.44
N VAL A 71 5.60 -6.04 -0.35
CA VAL A 71 4.53 -7.03 -0.22
C VAL A 71 5.15 -8.41 -0.11
N THR A 72 4.96 -9.05 1.04
CA THR A 72 5.39 -10.41 1.34
C THR A 72 4.19 -11.33 1.34
N VAL A 73 4.26 -12.44 0.60
CA VAL A 73 3.19 -13.43 0.51
C VAL A 73 3.75 -14.79 0.89
N ASN A 74 3.33 -15.31 2.03
CA ASN A 74 3.74 -16.58 2.60
C ASN A 74 2.57 -17.58 2.58
N GLY A 75 2.78 -18.74 1.95
CA GLY A 75 1.84 -19.86 1.99
C GLY A 75 1.45 -20.37 0.59
N SER A 76 0.19 -20.75 0.38
CA SER A 76 -0.20 -21.46 -0.85
C SER A 76 -1.51 -21.01 -1.48
N SER A 77 -1.56 -20.96 -2.81
CA SER A 77 -2.77 -20.62 -3.58
C SER A 77 -3.36 -19.23 -3.27
N ASN A 78 -2.55 -18.31 -2.73
CA ASN A 78 -3.01 -16.95 -2.45
C ASN A 78 -3.09 -16.12 -3.74
N VAL A 79 -4.10 -15.27 -3.85
CA VAL A 79 -4.30 -14.33 -4.95
C VAL A 79 -4.16 -12.93 -4.40
N VAL A 80 -3.12 -12.21 -4.82
CA VAL A 80 -2.80 -10.87 -4.31
C VAL A 80 -2.84 -9.87 -5.46
N LYS A 81 -3.64 -8.81 -5.32
CA LYS A 81 -3.73 -7.71 -6.27
C LYS A 81 -3.16 -6.46 -5.63
N VAL A 82 -2.15 -5.88 -6.26
CA VAL A 82 -1.43 -4.71 -5.75
C VAL A 82 -1.57 -3.56 -6.71
N GLU A 83 -1.92 -2.38 -6.22
CA GLU A 83 -1.99 -1.19 -7.06
C GLU A 83 -0.60 -0.64 -7.37
N ALA A 84 0.17 -0.22 -6.37
CA ALA A 84 1.54 0.19 -6.55
C ALA A 84 2.47 -0.43 -5.50
N THR A 85 3.62 -0.95 -5.93
CA THR A 85 4.64 -1.46 -5.01
C THR A 85 6.07 -1.33 -5.50
N ARG A 86 7.04 -1.45 -4.59
CA ARG A 86 8.48 -1.45 -4.88
C ARG A 86 9.12 -2.82 -4.82
N ALA A 87 8.64 -3.68 -3.94
CA ALA A 87 9.19 -5.00 -3.72
C ALA A 87 8.06 -6.01 -3.51
N ILE A 88 8.20 -7.17 -4.12
CA ILE A 88 7.26 -8.29 -4.01
C ILE A 88 8.09 -9.52 -3.71
N ASP A 89 7.83 -10.15 -2.57
CA ASP A 89 8.46 -11.38 -2.13
C ASP A 89 7.37 -12.44 -1.93
N VAL A 90 7.47 -13.54 -2.66
CA VAL A 90 6.46 -14.61 -2.65
C VAL A 90 7.09 -15.92 -2.22
N THR A 91 6.68 -16.49 -1.09
CA THR A 91 7.20 -17.75 -0.57
C THR A 91 6.10 -18.80 -0.47
N GLY A 92 6.34 -19.97 -1.04
CA GLY A 92 5.47 -21.13 -0.96
C GLY A 92 5.03 -21.64 -2.34
N MET A 93 3.76 -22.01 -2.52
CA MET A 93 3.33 -22.77 -3.69
C MET A 93 2.06 -22.23 -4.36
N SER A 94 2.07 -22.17 -5.71
CA SER A 94 0.90 -21.80 -6.52
C SER A 94 0.27 -20.44 -6.19
N ASN A 95 1.04 -19.50 -5.65
CA ASN A 95 0.54 -18.15 -5.37
C ASN A 95 0.47 -17.32 -6.66
N SER A 96 -0.51 -16.43 -6.77
CA SER A 96 -0.71 -15.53 -7.90
C SER A 96 -0.68 -14.09 -7.42
N VAL A 97 0.35 -13.34 -7.81
CA VAL A 97 0.51 -11.92 -7.45
C VAL A 97 0.44 -11.07 -8.70
N THR A 98 -0.47 -10.10 -8.69
CA THR A 98 -0.65 -9.15 -9.79
C THR A 98 -0.43 -7.74 -9.29
N TRP A 99 0.39 -6.95 -9.98
CA TRP A 99 0.65 -5.54 -9.61
C TRP A 99 0.37 -4.59 -10.77
N LYS A 100 -0.22 -3.41 -10.54
CA LYS A 100 -0.54 -2.45 -11.63
C LYS A 100 0.62 -1.51 -11.95
N ARG A 101 1.15 -0.84 -10.92
CA ARG A 101 2.16 0.22 -11.01
C ARG A 101 3.33 -0.05 -10.07
N VAL A 102 4.41 0.68 -10.28
CA VAL A 102 5.62 0.61 -9.44
C VAL A 102 5.78 1.92 -8.69
N ILE A 103 6.23 1.86 -7.43
CA ILE A 103 6.55 3.08 -6.68
C ILE A 103 7.97 3.52 -7.08
N GLY A 104 8.07 4.65 -7.78
CA GLY A 104 9.32 5.21 -8.27
C GLY A 104 9.56 5.01 -9.77
N LYS A 105 10.83 5.08 -10.18
CA LYS A 105 11.23 5.08 -11.61
C LYS A 105 11.75 3.73 -12.11
N SER A 106 11.92 2.75 -11.24
CA SER A 106 12.57 1.47 -11.54
C SER A 106 11.58 0.32 -11.34
N LYS A 107 11.76 -0.77 -12.10
CA LYS A 107 10.95 -2.00 -11.99
C LYS A 107 10.89 -2.51 -10.54
N PRO A 108 9.80 -3.16 -10.12
CA PRO A 108 9.70 -3.69 -8.77
C PRO A 108 10.72 -4.81 -8.61
N LYS A 109 11.32 -4.89 -7.43
CA LYS A 109 12.13 -6.04 -7.06
C LYS A 109 11.19 -7.20 -6.77
N VAL A 110 11.15 -8.17 -7.68
CA VAL A 110 10.30 -9.36 -7.52
C VAL A 110 11.19 -10.54 -7.16
N SER A 111 10.85 -11.23 -6.09
CA SER A 111 11.45 -12.48 -5.65
C SER A 111 10.35 -13.52 -5.43
N HIS A 112 10.61 -14.76 -5.79
CA HIS A 112 9.69 -15.84 -5.47
C HIS A 112 10.43 -17.15 -5.18
N THR A 113 10.04 -17.77 -4.08
CA THR A 113 10.64 -19.00 -3.55
C THR A 113 9.58 -20.09 -3.48
N GLY A 114 9.90 -21.28 -3.96
CA GLY A 114 8.98 -22.42 -4.06
C GLY A 114 8.49 -22.67 -5.49
N MET A 115 7.33 -23.31 -5.65
CA MET A 115 6.91 -23.90 -6.93
C MET A 115 5.56 -23.36 -7.41
N GLY A 116 5.43 -23.09 -8.72
CA GLY A 116 4.14 -22.70 -9.32
C GLY A 116 3.66 -21.27 -9.03
N ASN A 117 4.47 -20.44 -8.37
CA ASN A 117 4.14 -19.03 -8.14
C ASN A 117 4.12 -18.25 -9.47
N LYS A 118 3.12 -17.40 -9.65
CA LYS A 118 2.93 -16.54 -10.82
C LYS A 118 2.93 -15.08 -10.37
N ILE A 119 3.84 -14.28 -10.91
CA ILE A 119 3.87 -12.84 -10.68
C ILE A 119 3.72 -12.14 -12.02
N ALA A 120 2.68 -11.31 -12.15
CA ALA A 120 2.36 -10.62 -13.39
C ALA A 120 2.07 -9.13 -13.14
N GLN A 121 2.32 -8.31 -14.16
CA GLN A 121 1.87 -6.93 -14.15
C GLN A 121 0.45 -6.86 -14.71
N ALA A 122 -0.49 -6.27 -13.97
CA ALA A 122 -1.78 -5.85 -14.49
C ALA A 122 -1.59 -4.69 -15.48
N LYS A 123 -2.24 -4.80 -16.63
CA LYS A 123 -2.16 -3.83 -17.72
C LYS A 123 -3.07 -2.63 -17.49
#